data_AF-A0A1I9G5W7-F1
#
_entry.id   AF-A0A1I9G5W7-F1
#
_cell.length_a   1.000
_cell.length_b   1.000
_cell.length_c   1.000
_cell.angle_alpha   90.00
_cell.angle_beta   90.00
_cell.angle_gamma   90.00
#
_symmetry.space_group_name_H-M   'P 1'
#
loop_
_entity.id
_entity.type
_entity.pdbx_description
1 polymer ?
#
loop_
_entity_poly.entity_id
_entity_poly.type
_entity_poly.pdbx_seq_one_letter_code
_entity_poly.pdbx_strand_id
1 'polypeptide(L)'
;TLADEGSSSSATEAKQRGSRSRSSARPKLGVHYTKEELEIVERIRHCKDYYEILNLKKNAKESDLKREYRKLALQLHPDKCRAPGATEAFKALGNAYAVLSNKDKRAQYDLYGAEGPRRRSNQYEDEFSEYDYGRGFEAEFTPEEIFNMFFGGGYPAGHINRRQRGAQYHFHQQHSGQQDQSPYAPILQLLPLFAVLFLGLIAQLMVGDPAFSLHRTGKYTEERFTKDLQVPYYVKTDFLTNYRSKIAQIEHQVEDEYVSHLRMKCYRERNERETALWRARTFGDADLWNRAQRMGTPSCDRLQEIYS
;
A
#
# COMPACT_ATOMS: atom_id res chain seq x y z
N THR A 1 -29.72 -76.76 49.39
CA THR A 1 -30.22 -75.56 48.70
C THR A 1 -29.06 -74.97 47.93
N LEU A 2 -28.93 -75.38 46.65
CA LEU A 2 -29.12 -74.52 45.45
C LEU A 2 -27.92 -73.56 45.27
N ALA A 3 -26.93 -73.86 44.43
CA ALA A 3 -26.91 -73.66 42.96
C ALA A 3 -27.01 -72.16 42.61
N ASP A 4 -25.92 -71.51 42.22
CA ASP A 4 -25.44 -71.37 40.81
C ASP A 4 -26.41 -70.49 39.99
N GLU A 5 -25.94 -69.30 39.59
CA GLU A 5 -26.22 -68.61 38.32
C GLU A 5 -25.56 -67.21 38.38
N GLY A 6 -24.27 -67.14 38.05
CA GLY A 6 -23.54 -65.90 37.80
C GLY A 6 -23.12 -65.85 36.34
N SER A 7 -24.03 -65.46 35.44
CA SER A 7 -23.78 -65.38 34.00
C SER A 7 -23.27 -63.99 33.58
N SER A 8 -22.36 -64.02 32.62
CA SER A 8 -21.56 -62.90 32.11
C SER A 8 -22.38 -61.83 31.38
N SER A 9 -21.89 -60.60 31.31
CA SER A 9 -21.47 -60.02 30.02
C SER A 9 -20.96 -58.57 30.13
N SER A 10 -19.85 -58.34 29.43
CA SER A 10 -19.16 -57.07 29.24
C SER A 10 -19.94 -56.16 28.30
N ALA A 11 -20.14 -54.89 28.64
CA ALA A 11 -20.34 -53.82 27.66
C ALA A 11 -20.01 -52.44 28.26
N THR A 12 -19.18 -51.73 27.52
CA THR A 12 -18.56 -50.42 27.80
C THR A 12 -19.58 -49.28 27.92
N GLU A 13 -19.45 -48.47 28.98
CA GLU A 13 -20.21 -47.22 29.17
C GLU A 13 -19.76 -46.13 28.19
N ALA A 14 -20.64 -45.77 27.27
CA ALA A 14 -20.52 -44.60 26.41
C ALA A 14 -20.92 -43.33 27.17
N LYS A 15 -19.92 -42.55 27.61
CA LYS A 15 -20.12 -41.24 28.23
C LYS A 15 -20.42 -40.18 27.15
N GLN A 16 -21.63 -39.64 27.18
CA GLN A 16 -22.11 -38.54 26.33
C GLN A 16 -21.13 -37.35 26.33
N ARG A 17 -20.57 -37.03 25.16
CA ARG A 17 -19.82 -35.80 24.91
C ARG A 17 -20.81 -34.67 24.57
N GLY A 18 -21.08 -33.80 25.54
CA GLY A 18 -21.70 -32.51 25.29
C GLY A 18 -20.78 -31.63 24.44
N SER A 19 -21.26 -31.20 23.29
CA SER A 19 -20.60 -30.27 22.38
C SER A 19 -20.51 -28.88 23.02
N ARG A 20 -19.37 -28.60 23.68
CA ARG A 20 -19.02 -27.23 24.04
C ARG A 20 -18.66 -26.46 22.76
N SER A 21 -19.64 -25.75 22.24
CA SER A 21 -19.49 -24.62 21.32
C SER A 21 -18.36 -23.72 21.81
N ARG A 22 -17.23 -23.73 21.10
CA ARG A 22 -16.16 -22.74 21.26
C ARG A 22 -16.65 -21.45 20.62
N SER A 23 -17.29 -20.59 21.40
CA SER A 23 -17.49 -19.19 21.03
C SER A 23 -16.12 -18.53 20.90
N SER A 24 -15.75 -18.20 19.65
CA SER A 24 -14.56 -17.44 19.33
C SER A 24 -14.68 -16.03 19.91
N ALA A 25 -14.12 -15.82 21.10
CA ALA A 25 -13.98 -14.50 21.69
C ALA A 25 -13.06 -13.64 20.79
N ARG A 26 -13.63 -12.67 20.07
CA ARG A 26 -12.88 -11.66 19.30
C ARG A 26 -12.08 -10.78 20.27
N PRO A 27 -10.80 -10.48 19.98
CA PRO A 27 -10.02 -9.55 20.79
C PRO A 27 -10.59 -8.14 20.64
N LYS A 28 -10.92 -7.50 21.78
CA LYS A 28 -11.33 -6.09 21.81
C LYS A 28 -10.10 -5.20 21.65
N LEU A 29 -9.75 -4.87 20.41
CA LEU A 29 -8.87 -3.73 20.14
C LEU A 29 -9.71 -2.46 20.26
N GLY A 30 -9.33 -1.59 21.20
CA GLY A 30 -9.95 -0.29 21.45
C GLY A 30 -9.75 0.66 20.29
N VAL A 31 -10.59 0.52 19.27
CA VAL A 31 -10.65 1.43 18.14
C VAL A 31 -12.11 1.83 17.96
N HIS A 32 -12.39 3.13 18.02
CA HIS A 32 -13.71 3.66 17.75
C HIS A 32 -14.09 3.37 16.29
N TYR A 33 -14.78 2.26 16.04
CA TYR A 33 -15.52 2.04 14.81
C TYR A 33 -17.00 2.32 15.10
N THR A 34 -17.69 2.90 14.12
CA THR A 34 -19.13 3.11 14.26
C THR A 34 -19.86 1.79 14.06
N LYS A 35 -21.03 1.63 14.71
CA LYS A 35 -21.88 0.44 14.51
C LYS A 35 -22.28 0.28 13.04
N GLU A 36 -22.47 1.40 12.35
CA GLU A 36 -22.78 1.48 10.93
C GLU A 36 -21.64 0.93 10.05
N GLU A 37 -20.38 1.25 10.36
CA GLU A 37 -19.21 0.72 9.64
C GLU A 37 -19.12 -0.81 9.75
N LEU A 38 -19.38 -1.37 10.94
CA LEU A 38 -19.42 -2.82 11.13
C LEU A 38 -20.52 -3.47 10.29
N GLU A 39 -21.72 -2.91 10.29
CA GLU A 39 -22.86 -3.45 9.54
C GLU A 39 -22.59 -3.43 8.03
N ILE A 40 -21.89 -2.40 7.52
CA ILE A 40 -21.49 -2.32 6.11
C ILE A 40 -20.43 -3.37 5.77
N VAL A 41 -19.40 -3.51 6.62
CA VAL A 41 -18.34 -4.52 6.44
C VAL A 41 -18.93 -5.92 6.48
N GLU A 42 -19.80 -6.21 7.44
CA GLU A 42 -20.44 -7.52 7.56
C GLU A 42 -21.36 -7.80 6.37
N ARG A 43 -22.18 -6.83 5.92
CA ARG A 43 -23.02 -7.00 4.73
C ARG A 43 -22.18 -7.37 3.50
N ILE A 44 -21.13 -6.60 3.20
CA ILE A 44 -20.31 -6.81 2.00
C ILE A 44 -19.56 -8.14 2.05
N ARG A 45 -19.15 -8.61 3.23
CA ARG A 45 -18.51 -9.93 3.38
C ARG A 45 -19.48 -11.10 3.19
N HIS A 46 -20.78 -10.92 3.45
CA HIS A 46 -21.77 -11.99 3.32
C HIS A 46 -22.50 -11.99 1.97
N CYS A 47 -22.50 -10.88 1.23
CA CYS A 47 -23.06 -10.80 -0.12
C CYS A 47 -22.10 -11.39 -1.16
N LYS A 48 -22.62 -12.27 -2.02
CA LYS A 48 -21.89 -12.84 -3.16
C LYS A 48 -22.21 -12.15 -4.49
N ASP A 49 -23.28 -11.36 -4.52
CA ASP A 49 -23.71 -10.63 -5.71
C ASP A 49 -23.07 -9.24 -5.79
N TYR A 50 -22.47 -8.91 -6.93
CA TYR A 50 -21.76 -7.64 -7.14
C TYR A 50 -22.68 -6.42 -7.10
N TYR A 51 -23.94 -6.57 -7.52
CA TYR A 51 -24.93 -5.52 -7.39
C TYR A 51 -25.32 -5.28 -5.93
N GLU A 52 -25.44 -6.33 -5.12
CA GLU A 52 -25.77 -6.22 -3.70
C GLU A 52 -24.60 -5.63 -2.89
N ILE A 53 -23.36 -6.01 -3.23
CA ILE A 53 -22.14 -5.42 -2.64
C ILE A 53 -22.11 -3.90 -2.83
N LEU A 54 -22.49 -3.42 -4.02
CA LEU A 54 -22.56 -1.99 -4.35
C LEU A 54 -23.88 -1.33 -3.93
N ASN A 55 -24.81 -2.08 -3.32
CA ASN A 55 -26.15 -1.62 -2.95
C ASN A 55 -26.95 -1.05 -4.14
N LEU A 56 -26.85 -1.70 -5.30
CA LEU A 56 -27.48 -1.32 -6.56
C LEU A 56 -28.49 -2.39 -7.01
N LYS A 57 -29.47 -1.96 -7.79
CA LYS A 57 -30.33 -2.88 -8.54
C LYS A 57 -29.65 -3.26 -9.86
N LYS A 58 -29.96 -4.44 -10.41
CA LYS A 58 -29.37 -4.92 -11.68
C LYS A 58 -29.56 -3.95 -12.86
N ASN A 59 -30.64 -3.16 -12.84
CA ASN A 59 -30.96 -2.12 -13.83
C ASN A 59 -30.31 -0.75 -13.56
N ALA A 60 -29.37 -0.64 -12.61
CA ALA A 60 -28.71 0.62 -12.29
C ALA A 60 -27.87 1.15 -13.45
N LYS A 61 -27.89 2.48 -13.63
CA LYS A 61 -27.07 3.20 -14.61
C LYS A 61 -25.62 3.25 -14.15
N GLU A 62 -24.69 3.36 -15.11
CA GLU A 62 -23.26 3.50 -14.82
C GLU A 62 -22.94 4.70 -13.91
N SER A 63 -23.73 5.78 -14.00
CA SER A 63 -23.61 6.95 -13.13
C SER A 63 -23.91 6.62 -11.66
N ASP A 64 -24.91 5.78 -11.41
CA ASP A 64 -25.26 5.34 -10.05
C ASP A 64 -24.21 4.38 -9.51
N LEU A 65 -23.66 3.52 -10.37
CA LEU A 65 -22.57 2.62 -10.04
C LEU A 65 -21.31 3.36 -9.57
N LYS A 66 -20.90 4.41 -10.29
CA LYS A 66 -19.77 5.27 -9.89
C LYS A 66 -20.06 6.05 -8.61
N ARG A 67 -21.31 6.42 -8.35
CA ARG A 67 -21.70 7.17 -7.15
C ARG A 67 -21.64 6.29 -5.90
N GLU A 68 -22.25 5.12 -5.94
CA GLU A 68 -22.29 4.21 -4.79
C GLU A 68 -20.91 3.62 -4.49
N TYR A 69 -20.11 3.30 -5.51
CA TYR A 69 -18.73 2.86 -5.31
C TYR A 69 -17.88 3.93 -4.59
N ARG A 70 -17.99 5.21 -4.99
CA ARG A 70 -17.33 6.35 -4.29
C ARG A 70 -17.74 6.47 -2.84
N LYS A 71 -19.03 6.33 -2.56
CA LYS A 71 -19.56 6.41 -1.20
C LYS A 71 -19.03 5.29 -0.31
N LEU A 72 -19.09 4.04 -0.78
CA LEU A 72 -18.65 2.87 -0.01
C LEU A 72 -17.13 2.79 0.11
N ALA A 73 -16.37 3.16 -0.92
CA ALA A 73 -14.91 3.15 -0.88
C ALA A 73 -14.35 4.15 0.15
N LEU A 74 -14.98 5.32 0.31
CA LEU A 74 -14.59 6.29 1.34
C LEU A 74 -14.91 5.81 2.76
N GLN A 75 -16.00 5.06 2.92
CA GLN A 75 -16.42 4.49 4.22
C GLN A 75 -15.57 3.29 4.62
N LEU A 76 -15.08 2.50 3.66
CA LEU A 76 -14.27 1.30 3.89
C LEU A 76 -12.76 1.52 3.72
N HIS A 77 -12.35 2.78 3.54
CA HIS A 77 -10.94 3.10 3.36
C HIS A 77 -10.13 2.69 4.60
N PRO A 78 -8.98 2.00 4.46
CA PRO A 78 -8.22 1.45 5.59
C PRO A 78 -7.71 2.51 6.59
N ASP A 79 -7.63 3.77 6.16
CA ASP A 79 -7.27 4.91 7.01
C ASP A 79 -8.45 5.41 7.88
N LYS A 80 -9.69 5.29 7.37
CA LYS A 80 -10.90 5.79 8.06
C LYS A 80 -11.63 4.69 8.83
N CYS A 81 -11.66 3.46 8.31
CA CYS A 81 -12.35 2.34 8.92
C CYS A 81 -11.35 1.28 9.39
N ARG A 82 -11.30 1.09 10.72
CA ARG A 82 -10.46 0.09 11.39
C ARG A 82 -11.26 -1.12 11.89
N ALA A 83 -12.48 -1.29 11.35
CA ALA A 83 -13.34 -2.42 11.69
C ALA A 83 -12.70 -3.76 11.24
N PRO A 84 -12.89 -4.85 12.01
CA PRO A 84 -12.39 -6.17 11.63
C PRO A 84 -13.02 -6.64 10.32
N GLY A 85 -12.18 -6.95 9.33
CA GLY A 85 -12.64 -7.38 8.00
C GLY A 85 -12.90 -6.25 7.00
N ALA A 86 -12.63 -4.98 7.35
CA ALA A 86 -12.78 -3.84 6.44
C ALA A 86 -11.94 -4.00 5.16
N THR A 87 -10.73 -4.53 5.28
CA THR A 87 -9.85 -4.81 4.13
C THR A 87 -10.44 -5.84 3.17
N GLU A 88 -11.07 -6.90 3.68
CA GLU A 88 -11.74 -7.92 2.86
C GLU A 88 -12.98 -7.35 2.17
N ALA A 89 -13.78 -6.57 2.91
CA ALA A 89 -14.94 -5.88 2.34
C ALA A 89 -14.54 -4.87 1.25
N PHE A 90 -13.44 -4.13 1.45
CA PHE A 90 -12.90 -3.21 0.46
C PHE A 90 -12.44 -3.93 -0.82
N LYS A 91 -11.80 -5.10 -0.67
CA LYS A 91 -11.43 -5.95 -1.81
C LYS A 91 -12.65 -6.44 -2.59
N ALA A 92 -13.66 -6.96 -1.89
CA ALA A 92 -14.92 -7.39 -2.50
C ALA A 92 -15.63 -6.23 -3.24
N LEU A 93 -15.62 -5.04 -2.66
CA LEU A 93 -16.16 -3.82 -3.28
C LEU A 93 -15.41 -3.45 -4.57
N GLY A 94 -14.08 -3.52 -4.56
CA GLY A 94 -13.25 -3.25 -5.74
C GLY A 94 -13.51 -4.23 -6.88
N ASN A 95 -13.61 -5.53 -6.56
CA ASN A 95 -13.92 -6.58 -7.53
C ASN A 95 -15.30 -6.41 -8.16
N ALA A 96 -16.31 -6.11 -7.35
CA ALA A 96 -17.66 -5.83 -7.84
C ALA A 96 -17.68 -4.65 -8.82
N TYR A 97 -16.96 -3.57 -8.50
CA TYR A 97 -16.85 -2.42 -9.40
C TYR A 97 -16.12 -2.77 -10.68
N ALA A 98 -14.99 -3.47 -10.62
CA ALA A 98 -14.18 -3.83 -11.80
C ALA A 98 -14.97 -4.66 -12.83
N VAL A 99 -15.81 -5.59 -12.36
CA VAL A 99 -16.66 -6.40 -13.23
C VAL A 99 -17.81 -5.58 -13.79
N LEU A 100 -18.50 -4.80 -12.95
CA LEU A 100 -19.71 -4.08 -13.34
C LEU A 100 -19.44 -2.76 -14.08
N SER A 101 -18.23 -2.19 -13.97
CA SER A 101 -17.85 -0.96 -14.68
C SER A 101 -17.56 -1.19 -16.16
N ASN A 102 -17.15 -2.41 -16.55
CA ASN A 102 -16.89 -2.77 -17.94
C ASN A 102 -18.15 -3.43 -18.53
N LYS A 103 -18.66 -2.89 -19.64
CA LYS A 103 -19.88 -3.37 -20.30
C LYS A 103 -19.80 -4.85 -20.70
N ASP A 104 -18.64 -5.31 -21.16
CA ASP A 104 -18.45 -6.69 -21.61
C ASP A 104 -18.37 -7.65 -20.42
N LYS A 105 -17.61 -7.30 -19.37
CA LYS A 105 -17.52 -8.10 -18.13
C LYS A 105 -18.86 -8.11 -17.38
N ARG A 106 -19.60 -6.99 -17.37
CA ARG A 106 -20.96 -6.89 -16.82
C ARG A 106 -21.93 -7.78 -17.57
N ALA A 107 -21.91 -7.77 -18.91
CA ALA A 107 -22.77 -8.65 -19.71
C ALA A 107 -22.48 -10.14 -19.43
N GLN A 108 -21.21 -10.53 -19.31
CA GLN A 108 -20.83 -11.90 -18.94
C GLN A 108 -21.29 -12.26 -17.53
N TYR A 109 -21.15 -11.35 -16.57
CA TYR A 109 -21.63 -11.53 -15.21
C TYR A 109 -23.16 -11.63 -15.13
N ASP A 110 -23.88 -10.82 -15.90
CA ASP A 110 -25.35 -10.87 -15.98
C ASP A 110 -25.85 -12.19 -16.60
N LEU A 111 -25.05 -12.81 -17.48
CA LEU A 111 -25.37 -14.10 -18.13
C LEU A 111 -25.04 -15.32 -17.27
N TYR A 112 -23.91 -15.32 -16.55
CA TYR A 112 -23.39 -16.49 -15.83
C TYR A 112 -23.39 -16.36 -14.30
N GLY A 113 -23.67 -15.17 -13.76
CA GLY A 113 -23.61 -14.89 -12.33
C GLY A 113 -22.19 -14.93 -11.75
N ALA A 114 -22.09 -14.95 -10.41
CA ALA A 114 -20.82 -15.02 -9.70
C ALA A 114 -20.06 -16.36 -9.87
N GLU A 115 -20.73 -17.42 -10.36
CA GLU A 115 -20.10 -18.73 -10.60
C GLU A 115 -19.44 -18.88 -11.97
N GLY A 116 -19.58 -17.89 -12.87
CA GLY A 116 -18.96 -17.91 -14.19
C GLY A 116 -19.42 -19.07 -15.09
N PRO A 117 -19.05 -19.07 -16.37
CA PRO A 117 -19.33 -20.20 -17.24
C PRO A 117 -18.49 -21.40 -16.77
N ARG A 118 -19.14 -22.47 -16.28
CA ARG A 118 -18.51 -23.79 -16.14
C ARG A 118 -18.01 -24.21 -17.52
N ARG A 119 -16.72 -24.00 -17.80
CA ARG A 119 -16.08 -24.50 -19.01
C ARG A 119 -16.03 -26.03 -18.93
N ARG A 120 -17.06 -26.69 -19.47
CA ARG A 120 -16.94 -28.07 -19.93
C ARG A 120 -16.13 -28.07 -21.22
N SER A 121 -14.82 -28.26 -21.12
CA SER A 121 -13.98 -28.76 -22.22
C SER A 121 -12.63 -29.27 -21.72
N ASN A 122 -12.53 -30.59 -21.63
CA ASN A 122 -11.35 -31.44 -21.78
C ASN A 122 -10.10 -31.10 -20.96
N GLN A 123 -10.14 -31.49 -19.68
CA GLN A 123 -9.18 -32.37 -19.00
C GLN A 123 -7.74 -32.45 -19.57
N TYR A 124 -7.01 -31.36 -19.37
CA TYR A 124 -5.77 -31.41 -18.57
C TYR A 124 -6.00 -30.42 -17.41
N GLU A 125 -6.82 -30.84 -16.44
CA GLU A 125 -7.14 -30.12 -15.19
C GLU A 125 -6.24 -30.69 -14.08
N ASP A 126 -5.52 -29.88 -13.31
CA ASP A 126 -6.01 -28.91 -12.33
C ASP A 126 -6.55 -29.62 -11.07
N GLU A 127 -5.62 -29.90 -10.15
CA GLU A 127 -5.90 -30.29 -8.78
C GLU A 127 -5.27 -29.25 -7.85
N PHE A 128 -5.88 -28.05 -7.80
CA PHE A 128 -5.81 -27.19 -6.62
C PHE A 128 -7.00 -26.24 -6.55
N SER A 129 -8.18 -26.80 -6.36
CA SER A 129 -9.30 -26.07 -5.76
C SER A 129 -9.05 -25.98 -4.25
N GLU A 130 -8.19 -25.05 -3.86
CA GLU A 130 -8.22 -24.49 -2.52
C GLU A 130 -8.69 -23.04 -2.63
N TYR A 131 -9.93 -22.84 -2.17
CA TYR A 131 -10.61 -21.56 -2.03
C TYR A 131 -9.75 -20.56 -1.25
N ASP A 132 -8.92 -19.80 -1.94
CA ASP A 132 -8.17 -18.70 -1.33
C ASP A 132 -8.81 -17.35 -1.70
N TYR A 133 -9.63 -16.85 -0.76
CA TYR A 133 -10.15 -15.49 -0.70
C TYR A 133 -9.05 -14.40 -0.78
N GLY A 134 -7.77 -14.77 -0.75
CA GLY A 134 -6.61 -13.88 -0.85
C GLY A 134 -6.11 -13.55 -2.25
N ARG A 135 -6.47 -14.33 -3.30
CA ARG A 135 -5.78 -14.26 -4.61
C ARG A 135 -6.58 -13.63 -5.76
N GLY A 136 -7.84 -13.28 -5.53
CA GLY A 136 -8.72 -12.59 -6.48
C GLY A 136 -8.51 -11.07 -6.56
N PHE A 137 -7.30 -10.56 -6.26
CA PHE A 137 -6.83 -9.36 -6.95
C PHE A 137 -6.18 -9.90 -8.21
N GLU A 138 -7.00 -10.18 -9.23
CA GLU A 138 -6.43 -10.30 -10.57
C GLU A 138 -5.72 -8.99 -10.83
N ALA A 139 -4.39 -9.09 -10.84
CA ALA A 139 -3.44 -8.04 -11.11
C ALA A 139 -3.51 -7.61 -12.59
N GLU A 140 -4.73 -7.37 -13.10
CA GLU A 140 -4.99 -6.69 -14.37
C GLU A 140 -5.07 -5.18 -14.19
N PHE A 141 -5.27 -4.68 -12.96
CA PHE A 141 -5.24 -3.25 -12.68
C PHE A 141 -4.32 -2.95 -11.52
N THR A 142 -3.32 -2.12 -11.79
CA THR A 142 -2.42 -1.59 -10.77
C THR A 142 -3.18 -0.66 -9.80
N PRO A 143 -2.78 -0.53 -8.52
CA PRO A 143 -3.35 0.48 -7.61
C PRO A 143 -3.38 1.89 -8.23
N GLU A 144 -2.43 2.18 -9.10
CA GLU A 144 -2.34 3.40 -9.91
C GLU A 144 -3.43 3.50 -11.00
N GLU A 145 -3.78 2.41 -11.69
CA GLU A 145 -4.90 2.37 -12.65
C GLU A 145 -6.26 2.52 -11.98
N ILE A 146 -6.43 1.91 -10.81
CA ILE A 146 -7.66 2.02 -10.01
C ILE A 146 -7.80 3.46 -9.49
N PHE A 147 -6.72 4.09 -9.05
CA PHE A 147 -6.70 5.49 -8.62
C PHE A 147 -6.99 6.46 -9.78
N ASN A 148 -6.37 6.25 -10.94
CA ASN A 148 -6.57 7.07 -12.13
C ASN A 148 -8.00 6.94 -12.70
N MET A 149 -8.61 5.76 -12.64
CA MET A 149 -9.99 5.51 -13.04
C MET A 149 -11.01 6.18 -12.10
N PHE A 150 -10.62 6.46 -10.84
CA PHE A 150 -11.53 6.94 -9.79
C PHE A 150 -11.45 8.45 -9.52
N PHE A 151 -10.27 9.06 -9.69
CA PHE A 151 -10.03 10.48 -9.37
C PHE A 151 -9.78 11.40 -10.56
N GLY A 152 -9.82 10.88 -11.80
CA GLY A 152 -9.95 11.73 -12.99
C GLY A 152 -8.78 12.68 -13.24
N GLY A 153 -7.54 12.17 -13.14
CA GLY A 153 -6.36 12.85 -13.68
C GLY A 153 -5.13 12.76 -12.79
N GLY A 154 -3.98 12.37 -13.38
CA GLY A 154 -2.70 12.92 -12.93
C GLY A 154 -1.45 12.02 -12.87
N TYR A 155 -1.50 10.70 -13.11
CA TYR A 155 -0.28 9.88 -13.03
C TYR A 155 -0.05 9.01 -14.29
N PRO A 156 1.06 9.18 -15.03
CA PRO A 156 1.39 8.29 -16.15
C PRO A 156 2.08 7.01 -15.64
N ALA A 157 1.38 5.88 -15.68
CA ALA A 157 1.99 4.57 -15.49
C ALA A 157 2.60 4.10 -16.81
N GLY A 158 3.93 4.04 -16.87
CA GLY A 158 4.66 3.46 -17.99
C GLY A 158 4.45 1.95 -18.07
N HIS A 159 4.18 1.45 -19.28
CA HIS A 159 4.14 0.03 -19.59
C HIS A 159 5.47 -0.65 -19.24
N ILE A 160 5.50 -1.38 -18.12
CA ILE A 160 6.56 -2.36 -17.85
C ILE A 160 6.28 -3.56 -18.74
N ASN A 161 7.01 -3.66 -19.85
CA ASN A 161 7.09 -4.88 -20.65
C ASN A 161 7.70 -6.01 -19.82
N ARG A 162 6.87 -6.81 -19.15
CA ARG A 162 7.28 -8.09 -18.59
C ARG A 162 7.41 -9.10 -19.73
N ARG A 163 8.65 -9.30 -20.20
CA ARG A 163 9.01 -10.44 -21.05
C ARG A 163 8.68 -11.73 -20.30
N GLN A 164 7.63 -12.42 -20.72
CA GLN A 164 7.42 -13.83 -20.40
C GLN A 164 7.30 -14.61 -21.71
N ARG A 165 8.21 -15.57 -21.87
CA ARG A 165 8.32 -16.48 -23.01
C ARG A 165 7.02 -17.28 -23.16
N GLY A 166 6.57 -17.41 -24.40
CA GLY A 166 5.80 -18.55 -24.88
C GLY A 166 4.29 -18.34 -24.95
N ALA A 167 3.81 -17.90 -26.10
CA ALA A 167 2.61 -18.37 -26.80
C ALA A 167 2.26 -17.35 -27.89
N GLN A 168 2.59 -17.67 -29.15
CA GLN A 168 2.07 -16.94 -30.29
C GLN A 168 0.57 -17.22 -30.40
N TYR A 169 -0.25 -16.25 -30.01
CA TYR A 169 -1.62 -16.15 -30.51
C TYR A 169 -1.64 -15.02 -31.55
N HIS A 170 -1.74 -15.41 -32.81
CA HIS A 170 -2.06 -14.47 -33.90
C HIS A 170 -3.49 -14.00 -33.72
N PHE A 171 -3.67 -12.77 -33.21
CA PHE A 171 -4.94 -12.06 -33.28
C PHE A 171 -5.07 -11.49 -34.70
N HIS A 172 -5.87 -12.13 -35.55
CA HIS A 172 -6.31 -11.54 -36.81
C HIS A 172 -7.30 -10.42 -36.49
N GLN A 173 -6.79 -9.19 -36.39
CA GLN A 173 -7.64 -8.01 -36.33
C GLN A 173 -8.02 -7.63 -37.76
N GLN A 174 -9.22 -8.05 -38.18
CA GLN A 174 -9.85 -7.60 -39.40
C GLN A 174 -10.30 -6.14 -39.19
N HIS A 175 -9.42 -5.18 -39.49
CA HIS A 175 -9.77 -3.76 -39.58
C HIS A 175 -10.31 -3.46 -40.98
N SER A 176 -11.61 -3.71 -41.20
CA SER A 176 -12.39 -2.99 -42.21
C SER A 176 -13.06 -1.80 -41.53
N GLY A 177 -12.37 -0.67 -41.53
CA GLY A 177 -12.83 0.58 -40.95
C GLY A 177 -11.84 1.66 -41.32
N GLN A 178 -12.04 2.24 -42.50
CA GLN A 178 -11.36 3.41 -43.01
C GLN A 178 -11.59 4.56 -42.02
N GLN A 179 -10.64 4.79 -41.11
CA GLN A 179 -10.58 5.97 -40.27
C GLN A 179 -9.30 6.71 -40.65
N ASP A 180 -9.47 7.91 -41.19
CA ASP A 180 -8.41 8.88 -41.43
C ASP A 180 -7.54 9.01 -40.16
N GLN A 181 -6.36 8.39 -40.19
CA GLN A 181 -5.35 8.58 -39.15
C GLN A 181 -4.80 9.99 -39.32
N SER A 182 -5.28 10.93 -38.51
CA SER A 182 -4.63 12.23 -38.37
C SER A 182 -3.13 12.03 -38.09
N PRO A 183 -2.23 12.66 -38.85
CA PRO A 183 -0.77 12.50 -38.70
C PRO A 183 -0.22 12.94 -37.33
N TYR A 184 -1.09 13.53 -36.50
CA TYR A 184 -0.79 14.03 -35.16
C TYR A 184 -1.10 13.03 -34.03
N ALA A 185 -1.71 11.87 -34.32
CA ALA A 185 -1.99 10.83 -33.31
C ALA A 185 -0.75 10.40 -32.47
N PRO A 186 0.46 10.18 -33.05
CA PRO A 186 1.64 9.87 -32.23
C PRO A 186 2.15 11.06 -31.42
N ILE A 187 1.88 12.30 -31.85
CA ILE A 187 2.32 13.53 -31.13
C ILE A 187 1.45 13.75 -29.88
N LEU A 188 0.15 13.47 -29.97
CA LEU A 188 -0.78 13.58 -28.82
C LEU A 188 -0.45 12.58 -27.70
N GLN A 189 0.15 11.43 -28.02
CA GLN A 189 0.57 10.43 -27.03
C GLN A 189 1.76 10.90 -26.16
N LEU A 190 2.57 11.85 -26.67
CA LEU A 190 3.71 12.41 -25.93
C LEU A 190 3.34 13.60 -25.03
N LEU A 191 2.17 14.21 -25.25
CA LEU A 191 1.65 15.34 -24.49
C LEU A 191 1.68 15.11 -22.95
N PRO A 192 1.26 13.96 -22.39
CA PRO A 192 1.36 13.74 -20.94
C PRO A 192 2.80 13.67 -20.42
N LEU A 193 3.75 13.19 -21.23
CA LEU A 193 5.16 13.10 -20.85
C LEU A 193 5.80 14.49 -20.85
N PHE A 194 5.48 15.30 -21.87
CA PHE A 194 5.84 16.71 -21.88
C PHE A 194 5.16 17.48 -20.76
N ALA A 195 3.91 17.17 -20.41
CA ALA A 195 3.21 17.82 -19.31
C ALA A 195 3.87 17.54 -17.96
N VAL A 196 4.32 16.31 -17.68
CA VAL A 196 5.05 15.99 -16.43
C VAL A 196 6.42 16.65 -16.42
N LEU A 197 7.16 16.62 -17.53
CA LEU A 197 8.45 17.29 -17.62
C LEU A 197 8.32 18.81 -17.44
N PHE A 198 7.27 19.39 -18.03
CA PHE A 198 6.94 20.80 -17.93
C PHE A 198 6.46 21.17 -16.51
N LEU A 199 5.61 20.34 -15.89
CA LEU A 199 5.18 20.50 -14.49
C LEU A 199 6.37 20.40 -13.52
N GLY A 200 7.30 19.47 -13.76
CA GLY A 200 8.53 19.35 -12.97
C GLY A 200 9.43 20.58 -13.12
N LEU A 201 9.57 21.10 -14.33
CA LEU A 201 10.35 22.31 -14.61
C LEU A 201 9.68 23.58 -14.04
N ILE A 202 8.35 23.68 -14.11
CA ILE A 202 7.58 24.73 -13.44
C ILE A 202 7.71 24.62 -11.91
N ALA A 203 7.63 23.43 -11.35
CA ALA A 203 7.78 23.23 -9.91
C ALA A 203 9.16 23.71 -9.44
N GLN A 204 10.22 23.43 -10.20
CA GLN A 204 11.56 23.96 -9.92
C GLN A 204 11.66 25.48 -10.03
N LEU A 205 10.88 26.11 -10.91
CA LEU A 205 10.77 27.57 -11.00
C LEU A 205 9.98 28.20 -9.85
N MET A 206 9.08 27.44 -9.22
CA MET A 206 8.24 27.92 -8.11
C MET A 206 8.80 27.62 -6.72
N VAL A 207 9.69 26.64 -6.58
CA VAL A 207 10.39 26.40 -5.31
C VAL A 207 11.42 27.51 -5.11
N GLY A 208 11.11 28.43 -4.20
CA GLY A 208 12.07 29.43 -3.75
C GLY A 208 13.29 28.78 -3.11
N ASP A 209 14.46 29.42 -3.27
CA ASP A 209 15.68 29.01 -2.57
C ASP A 209 15.41 28.97 -1.04
N PRO A 210 15.91 27.95 -0.31
CA PRO A 210 15.74 27.88 1.14
C PRO A 210 16.41 29.07 1.84
N ALA A 211 15.95 29.38 3.06
CA ALA A 211 16.48 30.52 3.81
C ALA A 211 17.92 30.30 4.31
N PHE A 212 18.34 29.04 4.45
CA PHE A 212 19.65 28.65 4.96
C PHE A 212 20.17 27.34 4.33
N SER A 213 21.41 26.99 4.64
CA SER A 213 22.01 25.68 4.38
C SER A 213 22.94 25.27 5.53
N LEU A 214 22.98 23.98 5.87
CA LEU A 214 23.94 23.43 6.86
C LEU A 214 25.38 23.36 6.32
N HIS A 215 25.58 23.57 5.01
CA HIS A 215 26.88 23.51 4.37
C HIS A 215 27.14 24.78 3.57
N ARG A 216 28.40 25.24 3.59
CA ARG A 216 28.82 26.41 2.82
C ARG A 216 28.72 26.11 1.32
N THR A 217 28.09 27.01 0.59
CA THR A 217 28.00 26.92 -0.88
C THR A 217 28.23 28.30 -1.51
N GLY A 218 28.32 28.39 -2.83
CA GLY A 218 28.48 29.67 -3.52
C GLY A 218 27.31 30.65 -3.28
N LYS A 219 26.11 30.14 -2.97
CA LYS A 219 24.94 30.97 -2.63
C LYS A 219 24.85 31.31 -1.13
N TYR A 220 25.29 30.40 -0.26
CA TYR A 220 25.23 30.54 1.20
C TYR A 220 26.65 30.75 1.74
N THR A 221 27.06 32.01 1.81
CA THR A 221 28.45 32.41 2.12
C THR A 221 28.64 32.86 3.56
N GLU A 222 27.62 33.47 4.17
CA GLU A 222 27.70 34.02 5.53
C GLU A 222 27.42 32.94 6.55
N GLU A 223 28.37 32.72 7.45
CA GLU A 223 28.26 31.76 8.55
C GLU A 223 27.58 32.40 9.76
N ARG A 224 26.69 31.64 10.39
CA ARG A 224 25.98 32.00 11.62
C ARG A 224 25.87 30.78 12.53
N PHE A 225 25.55 31.02 13.79
CA PHE A 225 25.38 29.98 14.81
C PHE A 225 24.01 30.09 15.44
N THR A 226 23.35 28.96 15.66
CA THR A 226 22.08 28.94 16.38
C THR A 226 22.30 29.27 17.85
N LYS A 227 21.26 29.79 18.51
CA LYS A 227 21.39 30.25 19.90
C LYS A 227 21.55 29.10 20.91
N ASP A 228 20.81 28.01 20.73
CA ASP A 228 20.68 26.97 21.76
C ASP A 228 21.74 25.87 21.57
N LEU A 229 21.82 25.28 20.37
CA LEU A 229 22.77 24.19 20.08
C LEU A 229 24.10 24.65 19.47
N GLN A 230 24.26 25.96 19.22
CA GLN A 230 25.44 26.54 18.55
C GLN A 230 25.79 25.82 17.24
N VAL A 231 24.78 25.47 16.45
CA VAL A 231 24.97 24.76 15.18
C VAL A 231 25.39 25.77 14.11
N PRO A 232 26.50 25.53 13.38
CA PRO A 232 26.88 26.38 12.26
C PRO A 232 25.90 26.20 11.09
N TYR A 233 25.41 27.32 10.56
CA TYR A 233 24.57 27.35 9.37
C TYR A 233 24.95 28.55 8.48
N TYR A 234 24.69 28.41 7.19
CA TYR A 234 25.10 29.36 6.17
C TYR A 234 23.88 30.02 5.53
N VAL A 235 23.95 31.35 5.38
CA VAL A 235 22.88 32.17 4.81
C VAL A 235 23.38 33.02 3.65
N LYS A 236 22.43 33.59 2.90
CA LYS A 236 22.70 34.59 1.86
C LYS A 236 22.99 35.95 2.48
N THR A 237 23.63 36.83 1.73
CA THR A 237 23.98 38.20 2.19
C THR A 237 22.77 39.08 2.50
N ASP A 238 21.60 38.79 1.93
CA ASP A 238 20.33 39.51 2.14
C ASP A 238 19.45 38.87 3.24
N PHE A 239 20.00 37.94 4.02
CA PHE A 239 19.26 37.20 5.04
C PHE A 239 18.68 38.12 6.13
N LEU A 240 19.49 39.04 6.67
CA LEU A 240 19.03 39.93 7.74
C LEU A 240 17.98 40.93 7.27
N THR A 241 18.01 41.36 6.01
CA THR A 241 16.99 42.25 5.45
C THR A 241 15.65 41.53 5.26
N ASN A 242 15.67 40.27 4.84
CA ASN A 242 14.46 39.51 4.52
C ASN A 242 13.85 38.78 5.72
N TYR A 243 14.67 38.39 6.70
CA TYR A 243 14.26 37.48 7.77
C TYR A 243 14.46 38.01 9.20
N ARG A 244 14.72 39.32 9.38
CA ARG A 244 15.00 39.94 10.70
C ARG A 244 14.07 39.52 11.84
N SER A 245 12.76 39.48 11.58
CA SER A 245 11.74 39.13 12.58
C SER A 245 11.51 37.63 12.73
N LYS A 246 12.07 36.81 11.84
CA LYS A 246 11.88 35.35 11.77
C LYS A 246 13.13 34.55 12.12
N ILE A 247 14.22 35.21 12.56
CA ILE A 247 15.50 34.55 12.85
C ILE A 247 15.33 33.40 13.83
N ALA A 248 14.59 33.59 14.93
CA ALA A 248 14.36 32.54 15.93
C ALA A 248 13.62 31.31 15.35
N GLN A 249 12.67 31.53 14.43
CA GLN A 249 11.98 30.42 13.76
C GLN A 249 12.91 29.66 12.82
N ILE A 250 13.82 30.36 12.14
CA ILE A 250 14.80 29.76 11.24
C ILE A 250 15.86 28.99 12.02
N GLU A 251 16.35 29.55 13.14
CA GLU A 251 17.31 28.86 14.00
C GLU A 251 16.72 27.56 14.56
N HIS A 252 15.44 27.56 15.00
CA HIS A 252 14.76 26.33 15.40
C HIS A 252 14.69 25.30 14.25
N GLN A 253 14.40 25.75 13.01
CA GLN A 253 14.39 24.86 11.85
C GLN A 253 15.78 24.30 11.53
N VAL A 254 16.83 25.10 11.67
CA VAL A 254 18.23 24.67 11.50
C VAL A 254 18.55 23.57 12.51
N GLU A 255 18.17 23.75 13.77
CA GLU A 255 18.41 22.78 14.84
C GLU A 255 17.63 21.48 14.62
N ASP A 256 16.36 21.56 14.23
CA ASP A 256 15.54 20.40 13.88
C ASP A 256 16.17 19.60 12.72
N GLU A 257 16.59 20.28 11.65
CA GLU A 257 17.23 19.65 10.50
C GLU A 257 18.57 19.02 10.87
N TYR A 258 19.38 19.72 11.68
CA TYR A 258 20.65 19.22 12.18
C TYR A 258 20.48 17.95 13.02
N VAL A 259 19.54 17.95 13.97
CA VAL A 259 19.22 16.79 14.81
C VAL A 259 18.69 15.64 13.96
N SER A 260 17.82 15.91 12.99
CA SER A 260 17.32 14.89 12.05
C SER A 260 18.46 14.24 11.26
N HIS A 261 19.39 15.05 10.76
CA HIS A 261 20.57 14.58 10.04
C HIS A 261 21.51 13.76 10.94
N LEU A 262 21.72 14.19 12.19
CA LEU A 262 22.47 13.43 13.18
C LEU A 262 21.82 12.07 13.48
N ARG A 263 20.50 12.01 13.62
CA ARG A 263 19.77 10.74 13.82
C ARG A 263 19.99 9.77 12.66
N MET A 264 19.90 10.27 11.42
CA MET A 264 20.13 9.44 10.24
C MET A 264 21.58 8.94 10.16
N LYS A 265 22.56 9.81 10.46
CA LYS A 265 23.97 9.42 10.52
C LYS A 265 24.25 8.40 11.62
N CYS A 266 23.73 8.64 12.83
CA CYS A 266 23.83 7.71 13.95
C CYS A 266 23.25 6.33 13.58
N TYR A 267 22.06 6.31 12.97
CA TYR A 267 21.46 5.06 12.50
C TYR A 267 22.36 4.32 11.51
N ARG A 268 22.97 5.04 10.56
CA ARG A 268 23.90 4.47 9.58
C ARG A 268 25.17 3.92 10.24
N GLU A 269 25.84 4.71 11.08
CA GLU A 269 27.05 4.31 11.82
C GLU A 269 26.79 3.06 12.67
N ARG A 270 25.66 3.03 13.37
CA ARG A 270 25.26 1.88 14.19
C ARG A 270 24.98 0.64 13.34
N ASN A 271 24.25 0.80 12.23
CA ASN A 271 23.95 -0.31 11.33
C ASN A 271 25.21 -0.87 10.65
N GLU A 272 26.14 0.00 10.26
CA GLU A 272 27.46 -0.41 9.72
C GLU A 272 28.25 -1.21 10.76
N ARG A 273 28.30 -0.74 12.01
CA ARG A 273 28.92 -1.45 13.13
C ARG A 273 28.29 -2.82 13.38
N GLU A 274 26.97 -2.88 13.49
CA GLU A 274 26.22 -4.12 13.71
C GLU A 274 26.42 -5.12 12.56
N THR A 275 26.38 -4.63 11.32
CA THR A 275 26.60 -5.47 10.12
C THR A 275 28.00 -6.08 10.09
N ALA A 276 29.03 -5.30 10.44
CA ALA A 276 30.40 -5.80 10.50
C ALA A 276 30.58 -6.84 11.62
N LEU A 277 29.99 -6.60 12.79
CA LEU A 277 29.99 -7.57 13.90
C LEU A 277 29.28 -8.87 13.51
N TRP A 278 28.14 -8.77 12.82
CA TRP A 278 27.41 -9.93 12.33
C TRP A 278 28.25 -10.73 11.32
N ARG A 279 28.86 -10.07 10.33
CA ARG A 279 29.75 -10.74 9.36
C ARG A 279 30.92 -11.41 10.05
N ALA A 280 31.56 -10.75 11.01
CA ALA A 280 32.67 -11.32 11.77
C ALA A 280 32.27 -12.60 12.53
N ARG A 281 31.06 -12.62 13.14
CA ARG A 281 30.52 -13.82 13.80
C ARG A 281 30.20 -14.94 12.81
N THR A 282 29.58 -14.60 11.68
CA THR A 282 29.14 -15.58 10.67
C THR A 282 30.32 -16.27 9.99
N PHE A 283 31.39 -15.53 9.67
CA PHE A 283 32.57 -16.07 8.99
C PHE A 283 33.71 -16.49 9.94
N GLY A 284 33.58 -16.23 11.24
CA GLY A 284 34.61 -16.58 12.24
C GLY A 284 35.91 -15.75 12.14
N ASP A 285 35.84 -14.53 11.61
CA ASP A 285 36.99 -13.65 11.42
C ASP A 285 37.23 -12.78 12.67
N ALA A 286 38.29 -13.12 13.42
CA ALA A 286 38.66 -12.44 14.66
C ALA A 286 39.20 -11.01 14.44
N ASP A 287 39.86 -10.74 13.31
CA ASP A 287 40.40 -9.42 13.00
C ASP A 287 39.29 -8.46 12.60
N LEU A 288 38.30 -8.95 11.84
CA LEU A 288 37.10 -8.19 11.53
C LEU A 288 36.29 -7.89 12.79
N TRP A 289 36.19 -8.83 13.73
CA TRP A 289 35.52 -8.63 15.02
C TRP A 289 36.16 -7.50 15.84
N ASN A 290 37.48 -7.54 16.02
CA ASN A 290 38.23 -6.55 16.78
C ASN A 290 38.20 -5.15 16.13
N ARG A 291 38.16 -5.08 14.79
CA ARG A 291 37.95 -3.82 14.06
C ARG A 291 36.53 -3.31 14.26
N ALA A 292 35.53 -4.18 14.15
CA ALA A 292 34.13 -3.79 14.28
C ALA A 292 33.76 -3.32 15.69
N GLN A 293 34.38 -3.88 16.74
CA GLN A 293 34.19 -3.39 18.10
C GLN A 293 34.72 -1.96 18.31
N ARG A 294 35.79 -1.60 17.59
CA ARG A 294 36.43 -0.27 17.65
C ARG A 294 35.81 0.77 16.72
N MET A 295 34.81 0.40 15.92
CA MET A 295 34.06 1.39 15.13
C MET A 295 33.26 2.29 16.05
N GLY A 296 33.67 3.55 16.12
CA GLY A 296 32.99 4.60 16.87
C GLY A 296 31.70 5.03 16.21
N THR A 297 30.81 5.64 17.00
CA THR A 297 29.53 6.18 16.54
C THR A 297 29.42 7.67 16.91
N PRO A 298 30.30 8.54 16.36
CA PRO A 298 30.42 9.93 16.80
C PRO A 298 29.11 10.72 16.63
N SER A 299 28.29 10.40 15.61
CA SER A 299 27.00 11.05 15.43
C SER A 299 25.98 10.62 16.49
N CYS A 300 26.06 9.37 16.97
CA CYS A 300 25.25 8.91 18.08
C CYS A 300 25.68 9.53 19.41
N ASP A 301 26.99 9.65 19.63
CA ASP A 301 27.55 10.24 20.85
C ASP A 301 27.11 11.71 20.94
N ARG A 302 27.23 12.46 19.84
CA ARG A 302 26.76 13.85 19.76
C ARG A 302 25.25 13.97 19.94
N LEU A 303 24.47 13.03 19.41
CA LEU A 303 23.02 13.01 19.62
C LEU A 303 22.70 12.82 21.10
N GLN A 304 23.43 11.93 21.78
CA GLN A 304 23.25 11.68 23.21
C GLN A 304 23.57 12.91 24.06
N GLU A 305 24.62 13.67 23.73
CA GLU A 305 24.95 14.95 24.38
C GLU A 305 23.84 16.01 24.25
N ILE A 306 23.10 16.00 23.14
CA ILE A 306 21.99 16.96 22.91
C ILE A 306 20.76 16.60 23.75
N TYR A 307 20.57 15.31 24.07
CA TYR A 307 19.42 14.82 24.84
C TYR A 307 19.72 14.57 26.33
N SER A 308 20.97 14.71 26.76
CA SER A 308 21.40 14.56 28.16
C SER A 308 21.20 15.85 28.96
#